data_AF-A0A955HRZ5-F1
#
_entry.id   AF-A0A955HRZ5-F1
#
_cell.length_a   1.000
_cell.length_b   1.000
_cell.length_c   1.000
_cell.angle_alpha   90.00
_cell.angle_beta   90.00
_cell.angle_gamma   90.00
#
_symmetry.space_group_name_H-M   'P 1'
#
loop_
_entity.id
_entity.type
_entity.pdbx_description
1 polymer ?
#
loop_
_entity_poly.entity_id
_entity_poly.type
_entity_poly.pdbx_seq_one_letter_code
_entity_poly.pdbx_strand_id
1 'polypeptide(L)'
;MKPLYKTFLIIVLVFLFLLFLRFVIRSAVSRRVEQRNNFLQNIFDRFGKNQQSENEGVNGVNVPENVPTVDCADGSCQEIAVNGDPKYAFPNGTASPFSGYADPSIRRDPHTDMLWMAYSWPHFKIEGTTRSPSSEIHLAKSDDDGQSWTFVKKLWETTALSNPAKTTQSGYLDYEVVNLLPVDMNGATTWFAVTLNYFVPSDGGFAARPSNSFHIRVSKSSTVEGLSNAPAQVLGGGMTATQWNVNQTLVPSDIGAFDKKSFFWNEPSLYYENGTLYLTMVAFNVRNRSDITRDGVYVFGTKPDGDPSTWNWSYKGKLAGSNEASELGGQRLTQVDIARGVNGQLLMITSPDDWSSTFSDYNHKGCVALEVASMEQPALARDENGQLVVHARVTDSTANALGSAACSYDPSNSGGILFTRRNKTQTELTAGIWKTFLNP
;
A
#
# COMPACT_ATOMS: atom_id res chain seq x y z
N MET A 1 32.10 -78.67 1.91
CA MET A 1 32.90 -77.42 2.03
C MET A 1 32.45 -76.24 1.14
N LYS A 2 31.58 -76.40 0.12
CA LYS A 2 31.15 -75.28 -0.75
C LYS A 2 30.03 -74.32 -0.24
N PRO A 3 29.13 -74.67 0.70
CA PRO A 3 28.03 -73.76 1.08
C PRO A 3 28.43 -72.69 2.11
N LEU A 4 29.45 -72.93 2.95
CA LEU A 4 29.89 -71.97 3.98
C LEU A 4 30.60 -70.74 3.39
N TYR A 5 31.30 -70.90 2.27
CA TYR A 5 32.04 -69.79 1.64
C TYR A 5 31.11 -68.73 1.03
N LYS A 6 29.96 -69.15 0.51
CA LYS A 6 28.98 -68.26 -0.13
C LYS A 6 28.28 -67.38 0.90
N THR A 7 27.91 -67.94 2.06
CA THR A 7 27.33 -67.19 3.17
C THR A 7 28.33 -66.21 3.77
N PHE A 8 29.58 -66.62 3.95
CA PHE A 8 30.63 -65.74 4.45
C PHE A 8 30.88 -64.55 3.51
N LEU A 9 30.96 -64.79 2.19
CA LEU A 9 31.16 -63.73 1.21
C LEU A 9 30.00 -62.72 1.18
N ILE A 10 28.75 -63.18 1.32
CA ILE A 10 27.58 -62.30 1.38
C ILE A 10 27.62 -61.41 2.64
N ILE A 11 27.98 -61.98 3.79
CA ILE A 11 28.09 -61.21 5.04
C ILE A 11 29.18 -60.13 4.93
N VAL A 12 30.33 -60.47 4.35
CA VAL A 12 31.42 -59.50 4.13
C VAL A 12 31.00 -58.37 3.18
N LEU A 13 30.29 -58.68 2.10
CA LEU A 13 29.81 -57.67 1.15
C LEU A 13 28.75 -56.74 1.75
N VAL A 14 27.81 -57.28 2.54
CA VAL A 14 26.81 -56.47 3.26
C VAL A 14 27.48 -55.56 4.29
N PHE A 15 28.48 -56.06 5.02
CA PHE A 15 29.22 -55.27 6.00
C PHE A 15 30.01 -54.12 5.35
N LEU A 16 30.69 -54.41 4.22
CA LEU A 16 31.41 -53.39 3.45
C LEU A 16 30.47 -52.34 2.86
N PHE A 17 29.30 -52.74 2.38
CA PHE A 17 28.28 -51.82 1.86
C PHE A 17 27.75 -50.88 2.96
N LEU A 18 27.49 -51.41 4.16
CA LEU A 18 27.04 -50.60 5.30
C LEU A 18 28.12 -49.62 5.80
N LEU A 19 29.40 -50.02 5.77
CA LEU A 19 30.52 -49.12 6.06
C LEU A 19 30.64 -48.00 5.04
N PHE A 20 30.50 -48.32 3.74
CA PHE A 20 30.52 -47.34 2.66
C PHE A 20 29.35 -46.34 2.79
N LEU A 21 28.14 -46.84 3.08
CA LEU A 21 26.96 -45.98 3.27
C LEU A 21 27.14 -45.04 4.48
N ARG A 22 27.71 -45.53 5.59
CA ARG A 22 28.05 -44.68 6.75
C ARG A 22 29.08 -43.60 6.41
N PHE A 23 30.07 -43.91 5.58
CA PHE A 23 31.08 -42.95 5.15
C PHE A 23 30.47 -41.86 4.25
N VAL A 24 29.63 -42.24 3.28
CA VAL A 24 28.94 -41.29 2.38
C VAL A 24 28.01 -40.36 3.17
N ILE A 25 27.24 -40.90 4.12
CA ILE A 25 26.35 -40.07 4.96
C ILE A 25 27.16 -39.11 5.83
N ARG A 26 28.25 -39.55 6.46
CA ARG A 26 29.13 -38.66 7.25
C ARG A 26 29.75 -37.56 6.40
N SER A 27 30.20 -37.87 5.19
CA SER A 27 30.78 -36.87 4.27
C SER A 27 29.74 -35.84 3.80
N ALA A 28 28.52 -36.28 3.47
CA ALA A 28 27.43 -35.39 3.07
C ALA A 28 26.96 -34.47 4.22
N VAL A 29 26.89 -34.99 5.44
CA VAL A 29 26.55 -34.19 6.64
C VAL A 29 27.66 -33.18 6.94
N SER A 30 28.95 -33.58 6.87
CA SER A 30 30.08 -32.68 7.09
C SER A 30 30.09 -31.52 6.08
N ARG A 31 29.87 -31.80 4.79
CA ARG A 31 29.79 -30.75 3.75
C ARG A 31 28.62 -29.80 3.97
N ARG A 32 27.45 -30.28 4.41
CA ARG A 32 26.30 -29.42 4.75
C ARG A 32 26.57 -28.53 5.96
N VAL A 33 27.25 -29.05 6.98
CA VAL A 33 27.61 -28.26 8.17
C VAL A 33 28.64 -27.19 7.81
N GLU A 34 29.64 -27.52 7.00
CA GLU A 34 30.65 -26.56 6.53
C GLU A 34 30.05 -25.47 5.65
N GLN A 35 29.16 -25.82 4.71
CA GLN A 35 28.42 -24.82 3.91
C GLN A 35 27.53 -23.92 4.77
N ARG A 36 26.88 -24.46 5.81
CA ARG A 36 26.05 -23.67 6.73
C ARG A 36 26.92 -22.72 7.58
N ASN A 37 28.08 -23.17 8.03
CA ASN A 37 29.00 -22.33 8.80
C ASN A 37 29.61 -21.21 7.94
N ASN A 38 30.02 -21.50 6.69
CA ASN A 38 30.52 -20.48 5.76
C ASN A 38 29.43 -19.47 5.37
N PHE A 39 28.17 -19.91 5.26
CA PHE A 39 27.04 -19.02 5.02
C PHE A 39 26.78 -18.10 6.22
N LEU A 40 26.80 -18.63 7.44
CA LEU A 40 26.63 -17.85 8.66
C LEU A 40 27.79 -16.87 8.89
N GLN A 41 29.03 -17.28 8.60
CA GLN A 41 30.20 -16.40 8.71
C GLN A 41 30.12 -15.22 7.72
N ASN A 42 29.73 -15.48 6.47
CA ASN A 42 29.50 -14.43 5.48
C ASN A 42 28.36 -13.47 5.86
N ILE A 43 27.34 -13.96 6.57
CA ILE A 43 26.29 -13.13 7.14
C ILE A 43 26.89 -12.23 8.24
N PHE A 44 27.60 -12.80 9.22
CA PHE A 44 28.22 -12.03 10.30
C PHE A 44 29.22 -10.98 9.80
N ASP A 45 30.03 -11.30 8.78
CA ASP A 45 31.00 -10.35 8.21
C ASP A 45 30.32 -9.20 7.43
N ARG A 46 29.12 -9.42 6.87
CA ARG A 46 28.31 -8.35 6.26
C ARG A 46 27.61 -7.49 7.30
N PHE A 47 27.12 -8.09 8.39
CA PHE A 47 26.47 -7.33 9.47
C PHE A 47 27.48 -6.55 10.32
N GLY A 48 28.68 -7.09 10.55
CA GLY A 48 29.74 -6.42 11.31
C GLY A 48 30.35 -5.20 10.61
N LYS A 49 30.30 -5.15 9.26
CA LYS A 49 30.79 -3.99 8.50
C LYS A 49 29.75 -2.88 8.29
N ASN A 50 28.46 -3.19 8.38
CA ASN A 50 27.40 -2.20 8.20
C ASN A 50 27.07 -1.40 9.48
N GLN A 51 27.49 -1.84 10.67
CA GLN A 51 27.30 -1.06 11.90
C GLN A 51 28.28 0.11 12.08
N GLN A 52 29.31 0.22 11.24
CA GLN A 52 30.30 1.31 11.34
C GLN A 52 30.04 2.49 10.39
N SER A 53 28.98 2.49 9.58
CA SER A 53 28.64 3.59 8.66
C SER A 53 27.30 4.29 8.92
N GLU A 54 26.58 3.99 10.00
CA GLU A 54 25.28 4.64 10.30
C GLU A 54 25.40 5.92 11.17
N ASN A 55 26.62 6.39 11.45
CA ASN A 55 26.86 7.62 12.22
C ASN A 55 27.54 8.76 11.44
N GLU A 56 27.68 8.65 10.11
CA GLU A 56 28.02 9.80 9.28
C GLU A 56 26.74 10.56 8.92
N GLY A 57 26.68 11.82 9.36
CA GLY A 57 25.49 12.65 9.41
C GLY A 57 24.62 12.60 8.15
N VAL A 58 23.35 12.25 8.37
CA VAL A 58 22.27 12.71 7.49
C VAL A 58 22.37 14.23 7.46
N ASN A 59 22.91 14.77 6.37
CA ASN A 59 22.85 16.20 6.07
C ASN A 59 21.41 16.65 6.34
N GLY A 60 21.25 17.60 7.27
CA GLY A 60 19.95 18.06 7.71
C GLY A 60 19.05 18.33 6.51
N VAL A 61 17.84 17.75 6.52
CA VAL A 61 16.83 18.00 5.51
C VAL A 61 16.63 19.51 5.47
N ASN A 62 17.08 20.15 4.39
CA ASN A 62 17.08 21.59 4.25
C ASN A 62 15.68 22.02 3.81
N VAL A 63 14.72 21.88 4.72
CA VAL A 63 13.33 22.33 4.53
C VAL A 63 13.33 23.85 4.69
N PRO A 64 12.72 24.60 3.75
CA PRO A 64 12.51 26.02 3.96
C PRO A 64 11.84 26.26 5.32
N GLU A 65 12.38 27.18 6.11
CA GLU A 65 11.98 27.46 7.51
C GLU A 65 10.49 27.89 7.66
N ASN A 66 9.78 28.05 6.54
CA ASN A 66 8.41 28.57 6.46
C ASN A 66 7.35 27.55 6.00
N VAL A 67 7.67 26.25 5.87
CA VAL A 67 6.66 25.25 5.48
C VAL A 67 5.69 24.99 6.64
N PRO A 68 4.38 25.24 6.48
CA PRO A 68 3.38 24.92 7.49
C PRO A 68 3.48 23.45 7.92
N THR A 69 3.70 23.22 9.22
CA THR A 69 3.92 21.89 9.78
C THR A 69 3.05 21.72 11.02
N VAL A 70 2.43 20.54 11.15
CA VAL A 70 1.66 20.14 12.32
C VAL A 70 2.10 18.76 12.79
N ASP A 71 2.28 18.60 14.09
CA ASP A 71 2.61 17.32 14.72
C ASP A 71 1.43 16.84 15.56
N CYS A 72 0.74 15.79 15.12
CA CYS A 72 -0.47 15.32 15.78
C CYS A 72 -0.23 14.62 17.14
N ALA A 73 1.02 14.54 17.61
CA ALA A 73 1.36 14.05 18.93
C ALA A 73 1.02 15.01 20.08
N ASP A 74 0.97 16.31 19.83
CA ASP A 74 0.88 17.35 20.86
C ASP A 74 -0.57 17.73 21.26
N GLY A 75 -1.57 17.04 20.68
CA GLY A 75 -2.99 17.34 20.86
C GLY A 75 -3.54 18.42 19.92
N SER A 76 -2.75 18.93 18.97
CA SER A 76 -3.18 19.86 17.91
C SER A 76 -4.19 19.26 16.93
N CYS A 77 -4.18 17.93 16.79
CA CYS A 77 -5.08 17.21 15.89
C CYS A 77 -6.27 16.60 16.65
N GLN A 78 -7.39 16.43 15.96
CA GLN A 78 -8.62 15.85 16.52
C GLN A 78 -9.01 14.54 15.82
N GLU A 79 -9.16 13.45 16.58
CA GLU A 79 -9.65 12.19 16.02
C GLU A 79 -11.10 12.32 15.54
N ILE A 80 -11.38 11.78 14.36
CA ILE A 80 -12.71 11.66 13.80
C ILE A 80 -13.40 10.44 14.39
N ALA A 81 -14.59 10.67 14.96
CA ALA A 81 -15.56 9.61 15.19
C ALA A 81 -16.56 9.58 14.03
N VAL A 82 -16.77 8.40 13.44
CA VAL A 82 -17.83 8.18 12.45
C VAL A 82 -19.07 7.65 13.19
N ASN A 83 -20.10 8.47 13.30
CA ASN A 83 -21.34 8.09 13.94
C ASN A 83 -22.00 6.94 13.16
N GLY A 84 -22.35 5.85 13.87
CA GLY A 84 -22.94 4.66 13.26
C GLY A 84 -21.95 3.61 12.74
N ASP A 85 -20.63 3.83 12.84
CA ASP A 85 -19.61 2.86 12.42
C ASP A 85 -18.50 2.72 13.46
N PRO A 86 -18.76 2.03 14.60
CA PRO A 86 -17.75 1.84 15.62
C PRO A 86 -16.57 1.00 15.10
N LYS A 87 -15.38 1.22 15.65
CA LYS A 87 -14.21 0.37 15.41
C LYS A 87 -14.55 -1.10 15.71
N TYR A 88 -13.99 -2.02 14.93
CA TYR A 88 -14.25 -3.45 15.09
C TYR A 88 -13.98 -3.95 16.52
N ALA A 89 -14.92 -4.71 17.05
CA ALA A 89 -14.82 -5.42 18.31
C ALA A 89 -15.15 -6.90 18.09
N PHE A 90 -14.54 -7.77 18.89
CA PHE A 90 -14.88 -9.19 18.86
C PHE A 90 -16.32 -9.43 19.31
N PRO A 91 -16.93 -10.59 18.99
CA PRO A 91 -18.33 -10.89 19.37
C PRO A 91 -18.65 -10.81 20.86
N ASN A 92 -17.63 -10.93 21.73
CA ASN A 92 -17.75 -10.77 23.18
C ASN A 92 -17.68 -9.30 23.65
N GLY A 93 -17.63 -8.33 22.73
CA GLY A 93 -17.52 -6.90 22.99
C GLY A 93 -16.11 -6.39 23.29
N THR A 94 -15.09 -7.25 23.33
CA THR A 94 -13.71 -6.79 23.57
C THR A 94 -13.13 -6.10 22.34
N ALA A 95 -12.34 -5.04 22.55
CA ALA A 95 -11.66 -4.32 21.48
C ALA A 95 -10.79 -5.28 20.63
N SER A 96 -10.86 -5.14 19.31
CA SER A 96 -10.00 -5.90 18.40
C SER A 96 -8.63 -5.22 18.26
N PRO A 97 -7.51 -5.98 18.31
CA PRO A 97 -6.19 -5.42 18.05
C PRO A 97 -5.93 -5.15 16.56
N PHE A 98 -6.87 -5.51 15.68
CA PHE A 98 -6.90 -5.13 14.27
C PHE A 98 -8.22 -4.41 14.01
N SER A 99 -8.21 -3.07 14.09
CA SER A 99 -9.41 -2.23 14.08
C SER A 99 -9.09 -0.76 13.78
N GLY A 100 -10.10 0.03 13.40
CA GLY A 100 -9.94 1.47 13.23
C GLY A 100 -10.44 1.99 11.90
N TYR A 101 -9.99 3.19 11.56
CA TYR A 101 -10.22 3.85 10.27
C TYR A 101 -8.86 4.22 9.67
N ALA A 102 -8.61 3.82 8.43
CA ALA A 102 -7.33 4.04 7.74
C ALA A 102 -7.54 4.47 6.28
N ASP A 103 -6.48 4.98 5.67
CA ASP A 103 -6.40 5.33 4.24
C ASP A 103 -7.63 6.13 3.74
N PRO A 104 -7.94 7.29 4.36
CA PRO A 104 -9.09 8.07 3.97
C PRO A 104 -8.95 8.59 2.54
N SER A 105 -10.08 8.73 1.86
CA SER A 105 -10.24 9.57 0.68
C SER A 105 -11.45 10.46 0.89
N ILE A 106 -11.20 11.77 1.00
CA ILE A 106 -12.23 12.78 1.20
C ILE A 106 -12.43 13.60 -0.07
N ARG A 107 -13.69 13.81 -0.47
CA ARG A 107 -14.05 14.69 -1.60
C ARG A 107 -15.39 15.35 -1.38
N ARG A 108 -15.53 16.59 -1.85
CA ARG A 108 -16.82 17.28 -1.93
C ARG A 108 -17.53 17.02 -3.24
N ASP A 109 -18.83 16.73 -3.15
CA ASP A 109 -19.71 16.72 -4.30
C ASP A 109 -19.92 18.15 -4.82
N PRO A 110 -19.55 18.48 -6.08
CA PRO A 110 -19.65 19.84 -6.60
C PRO A 110 -21.09 20.35 -6.74
N HIS A 111 -22.11 19.48 -6.70
CA HIS A 111 -23.51 19.87 -6.88
C HIS A 111 -24.35 19.82 -5.60
N THR A 112 -23.99 18.98 -4.63
CA THR A 112 -24.74 18.82 -3.38
C THR A 112 -24.05 19.45 -2.17
N ASP A 113 -22.82 19.93 -2.34
CA ASP A 113 -21.95 20.46 -1.30
C ASP A 113 -21.58 19.47 -0.18
N MET A 114 -22.08 18.22 -0.25
CA MET A 114 -21.82 17.15 0.71
C MET A 114 -20.36 16.68 0.60
N LEU A 115 -19.70 16.56 1.75
CA LEU A 115 -18.41 15.87 1.84
C LEU A 115 -18.63 14.37 2.00
N TRP A 116 -17.85 13.59 1.27
CA TRP A 116 -17.84 12.14 1.32
C TRP A 116 -16.46 11.67 1.71
N MET A 117 -16.40 10.66 2.58
CA MET A 117 -15.16 10.01 2.99
C MET A 117 -15.31 8.51 2.82
N ALA A 118 -14.50 7.92 1.94
CA ALA A 118 -14.28 6.49 1.93
C ALA A 118 -12.99 6.16 2.68
N TYR A 119 -12.94 5.03 3.37
CA TYR A 119 -11.80 4.65 4.20
C TYR A 119 -11.68 3.13 4.34
N SER A 120 -10.44 2.65 4.46
CA SER A 120 -10.14 1.28 4.87
C SER A 120 -10.62 1.03 6.29
N TRP A 121 -11.31 -0.08 6.51
CA TRP A 121 -11.82 -0.53 7.81
C TRP A 121 -11.20 -1.90 8.16
N PRO A 122 -10.03 -1.90 8.83
CA PRO A 122 -9.36 -3.14 9.24
C PRO A 122 -10.19 -3.89 10.29
N HIS A 123 -10.32 -5.20 10.14
CA HIS A 123 -11.01 -6.09 11.08
C HIS A 123 -10.46 -7.53 11.02
N PHE A 124 -10.94 -8.43 11.89
CA PHE A 124 -10.68 -9.87 11.76
C PHE A 124 -11.89 -10.60 11.21
N LYS A 125 -11.64 -11.49 10.24
CA LYS A 125 -12.53 -12.58 9.90
C LYS A 125 -12.31 -13.74 10.85
N ILE A 126 -13.39 -14.37 11.30
CA ILE A 126 -13.36 -15.46 12.27
C ILE A 126 -13.97 -16.70 11.63
N GLU A 127 -13.16 -17.71 11.36
CA GLU A 127 -13.57 -19.02 10.86
C GLU A 127 -13.25 -20.10 11.90
N GLY A 128 -14.25 -20.50 12.68
CA GLY A 128 -14.04 -21.38 13.82
C GLY A 128 -13.11 -20.73 14.86
N THR A 129 -11.91 -21.28 15.04
CA THR A 129 -10.89 -20.72 15.93
C THR A 129 -9.85 -19.85 15.22
N THR A 130 -9.85 -19.84 13.88
CA THR A 130 -8.89 -19.08 13.08
C THR A 130 -9.33 -17.63 12.96
N ARG A 131 -8.37 -16.71 13.14
CA ARG A 131 -8.55 -15.28 12.94
C ARG A 131 -7.63 -14.82 11.81
N SER A 132 -8.21 -14.20 10.79
CA SER A 132 -7.47 -13.69 9.64
C SER A 132 -7.69 -12.18 9.51
N PRO A 133 -6.62 -11.35 9.57
CA PRO A 133 -6.73 -9.92 9.31
C PRO A 133 -7.39 -9.68 7.95
N SER A 134 -8.19 -8.63 7.87
CA SER A 134 -8.95 -8.30 6.68
C SER A 134 -9.31 -6.82 6.60
N SER A 135 -9.56 -6.31 5.40
CA SER A 135 -9.95 -4.92 5.18
C SER A 135 -11.17 -4.80 4.26
N GLU A 136 -12.10 -3.94 4.68
CA GLU A 136 -13.26 -3.47 3.90
C GLU A 136 -13.09 -1.99 3.58
N ILE A 137 -13.88 -1.47 2.65
CA ILE A 137 -14.01 -0.03 2.45
C ILE A 137 -15.38 0.42 2.92
N HIS A 138 -15.40 1.35 3.86
CA HIS A 138 -16.61 1.98 4.38
C HIS A 138 -16.79 3.38 3.78
N LEU A 139 -18.02 3.88 3.80
CA LEU A 139 -18.39 5.21 3.31
C LEU A 139 -19.10 5.98 4.42
N ALA A 140 -18.65 7.20 4.65
CA ALA A 140 -19.27 8.19 5.51
C ALA A 140 -19.50 9.50 4.76
N LYS A 141 -20.35 10.35 5.32
CA LYS A 141 -20.64 11.69 4.79
C LYS A 141 -20.64 12.74 5.90
N SER A 142 -20.47 13.99 5.48
CA SER A 142 -20.56 15.18 6.32
C SER A 142 -21.30 16.30 5.55
N ASP A 143 -22.28 16.90 6.21
CA ASP A 143 -23.06 18.06 5.76
C ASP A 143 -22.70 19.35 6.50
N ASP A 144 -21.62 19.32 7.29
CA ASP A 144 -21.12 20.40 8.13
C ASP A 144 -19.62 20.65 7.90
N ASP A 145 -19.19 20.62 6.64
CA ASP A 145 -17.81 20.88 6.19
C ASP A 145 -16.75 20.01 6.91
N GLY A 146 -17.10 18.78 7.26
CA GLY A 146 -16.23 17.79 7.88
C GLY A 146 -16.17 17.88 9.41
N GLN A 147 -17.06 18.64 10.06
CA GLN A 147 -17.13 18.76 11.51
C GLN A 147 -17.61 17.45 12.16
N SER A 148 -18.65 16.83 11.62
CA SER A 148 -19.16 15.53 12.03
C SER A 148 -19.29 14.59 10.83
N TRP A 149 -19.18 13.28 11.10
CA TRP A 149 -19.22 12.25 10.08
C TRP A 149 -20.25 11.19 10.45
N THR A 150 -21.11 10.84 9.50
CA THR A 150 -22.12 9.78 9.68
C THR A 150 -21.88 8.67 8.67
N PHE A 151 -21.84 7.44 9.17
CA PHE A 151 -21.74 6.24 8.35
C PHE A 151 -22.93 6.11 7.42
N VAL A 152 -22.65 5.70 6.18
CA VAL A 152 -23.67 5.51 5.14
C VAL A 152 -23.81 4.04 4.82
N LYS A 153 -22.71 3.38 4.44
CA LYS A 153 -22.70 1.96 4.09
C LYS A 153 -21.28 1.41 4.02
N LYS A 154 -21.20 0.08 4.01
CA LYS A 154 -20.02 -0.62 3.50
C LYS A 154 -20.03 -0.51 1.98
N LEU A 155 -19.00 0.14 1.42
CA LEU A 155 -18.93 0.38 -0.02
C LEU A 155 -18.37 -0.84 -0.75
N TRP A 156 -17.34 -1.49 -0.19
CA TRP A 156 -16.84 -2.78 -0.68
C TRP A 156 -16.57 -3.70 0.50
N GLU A 157 -17.31 -4.81 0.53
CA GLU A 157 -17.25 -5.82 1.59
C GLU A 157 -16.36 -6.99 1.18
N THR A 158 -15.67 -7.56 2.15
CA THR A 158 -14.81 -8.72 1.91
C THR A 158 -15.65 -9.89 1.40
N THR A 159 -15.19 -10.53 0.32
CA THR A 159 -15.96 -11.59 -0.33
C THR A 159 -15.16 -12.88 -0.30
N ALA A 160 -15.76 -13.96 0.22
CA ALA A 160 -15.14 -15.28 0.18
C ALA A 160 -15.02 -15.76 -1.28
N LEU A 161 -13.85 -16.25 -1.66
CA LEU A 161 -13.62 -16.86 -2.97
C LEU A 161 -12.48 -17.88 -2.94
N SER A 162 -12.43 -18.71 -3.98
CA SER A 162 -11.21 -19.46 -4.33
C SER A 162 -10.28 -18.57 -5.14
N ASN A 163 -8.99 -18.58 -4.84
CA ASN A 163 -7.97 -17.83 -5.58
C ASN A 163 -8.03 -18.21 -7.07
N PRO A 164 -8.40 -17.31 -8.00
CA PRO A 164 -8.50 -17.62 -9.42
C PRO A 164 -7.18 -18.11 -10.03
N ALA A 165 -6.03 -17.68 -9.50
CA ALA A 165 -4.72 -18.11 -9.96
C ALA A 165 -4.26 -19.45 -9.33
N LYS A 166 -4.93 -19.92 -8.27
CA LYS A 166 -4.66 -21.19 -7.57
C LYS A 166 -5.95 -21.69 -6.92
N THR A 167 -6.85 -22.27 -7.72
CA THR A 167 -8.24 -22.55 -7.32
C THR A 167 -8.41 -23.50 -6.14
N THR A 168 -7.36 -24.24 -5.76
CA THR A 168 -7.34 -25.07 -4.55
C THR A 168 -7.15 -24.26 -3.26
N GLN A 169 -6.83 -22.97 -3.35
CA GLN A 169 -6.61 -22.09 -2.20
C GLN A 169 -7.86 -21.26 -1.94
N SER A 170 -8.49 -21.47 -0.79
CA SER A 170 -9.64 -20.70 -0.32
C SER A 170 -9.18 -19.46 0.45
N GLY A 171 -10.00 -18.42 0.42
CA GLY A 171 -9.72 -17.18 1.10
C GLY A 171 -10.72 -16.11 0.72
N TYR A 172 -10.24 -14.88 0.65
CA TYR A 172 -11.08 -13.70 0.54
C TYR A 172 -10.50 -12.67 -0.40
N LEU A 173 -11.38 -11.95 -1.08
CA LEU A 173 -11.06 -10.75 -1.81
C LEU A 173 -11.25 -9.60 -0.83
N ASP A 174 -10.14 -8.95 -0.53
CA ASP A 174 -10.06 -7.83 0.38
C ASP A 174 -9.87 -6.53 -0.41
N TYR A 175 -10.31 -5.45 0.22
CA TYR A 175 -10.29 -4.11 -0.33
C TYR A 175 -9.54 -3.20 0.64
N GLU A 176 -8.51 -2.54 0.14
CA GLU A 176 -7.70 -1.58 0.88
C GLU A 176 -7.46 -0.40 -0.06
N VAL A 177 -7.10 0.76 0.50
CA VAL A 177 -6.80 2.00 -0.23
C VAL A 177 -7.81 2.35 -1.34
N VAL A 178 -8.69 3.27 -1.00
CA VAL A 178 -9.70 3.81 -1.90
C VAL A 178 -9.36 5.25 -2.26
N ASN A 179 -9.66 5.66 -3.48
CA ASN A 179 -9.73 7.06 -3.84
C ASN A 179 -11.05 7.36 -4.56
N LEU A 180 -11.79 8.35 -4.06
CA LEU A 180 -13.00 8.89 -4.67
C LEU A 180 -12.64 10.12 -5.50
N LEU A 181 -13.39 10.35 -6.59
CA LEU A 181 -13.26 11.56 -7.39
C LEU A 181 -14.62 11.92 -8.01
N PRO A 182 -15.34 12.91 -7.45
CA PRO A 182 -16.48 13.51 -8.11
C PRO A 182 -16.01 14.47 -9.21
N VAL A 183 -16.68 14.43 -10.36
CA VAL A 183 -16.42 15.30 -11.50
C VAL A 183 -17.75 15.82 -12.02
N ASP A 184 -17.87 17.13 -12.23
CA ASP A 184 -18.99 17.67 -12.99
C ASP A 184 -18.82 17.30 -14.47
N MET A 185 -19.72 16.45 -14.98
CA MET A 185 -19.79 16.10 -16.39
C MET A 185 -21.18 16.45 -16.91
N ASN A 186 -21.25 17.52 -17.71
CA ASN A 186 -22.48 18.03 -18.33
C ASN A 186 -23.55 18.50 -17.31
N GLY A 187 -23.14 19.15 -16.22
CA GLY A 187 -24.04 19.72 -15.22
C GLY A 187 -24.57 18.70 -14.22
N ALA A 188 -23.87 17.58 -14.06
CA ALA A 188 -24.20 16.54 -13.09
C ALA A 188 -22.92 15.88 -12.56
N THR A 189 -22.93 15.51 -11.28
CA THR A 189 -21.81 14.78 -10.67
C THR A 189 -21.72 13.37 -11.24
N THR A 190 -20.58 13.07 -11.85
CA THR A 190 -20.13 11.71 -12.12
C THR A 190 -19.10 11.34 -11.08
N TRP A 191 -19.35 10.26 -10.36
CA TRP A 191 -18.44 9.70 -9.38
C TRP A 191 -17.53 8.66 -10.03
N PHE A 192 -16.23 8.87 -9.88
CA PHE A 192 -15.22 7.85 -10.12
C PHE A 192 -14.70 7.33 -8.79
N ALA A 193 -14.30 6.06 -8.77
CA ALA A 193 -13.50 5.53 -7.69
C ALA A 193 -12.45 4.56 -8.19
N VAL A 194 -11.37 4.48 -7.46
CA VAL A 194 -10.34 3.46 -7.64
C VAL A 194 -10.08 2.76 -6.31
N THR A 195 -9.85 1.45 -6.36
CA THR A 195 -9.55 0.64 -5.18
C THR A 195 -8.40 -0.31 -5.44
N LEU A 196 -7.59 -0.57 -4.41
CA LEU A 196 -6.71 -1.72 -4.40
C LEU A 196 -7.47 -2.96 -3.94
N ASN A 197 -7.26 -4.05 -4.68
CA ASN A 197 -7.88 -5.34 -4.43
C ASN A 197 -6.80 -6.41 -4.36
N TYR A 198 -6.91 -7.35 -3.43
CA TYR A 198 -6.01 -8.49 -3.35
C TYR A 198 -6.64 -9.68 -2.63
N PHE A 199 -6.03 -10.84 -2.82
CA PHE A 199 -6.46 -12.09 -2.18
C PHE A 199 -5.75 -12.32 -0.85
N VAL A 200 -6.54 -12.63 0.18
CA VAL A 200 -6.06 -13.06 1.49
C VAL A 200 -6.40 -14.53 1.69
N PRO A 201 -5.41 -15.44 1.71
CA PRO A 201 -5.66 -16.84 2.01
C PRO A 201 -6.23 -17.03 3.41
N SER A 202 -7.19 -17.96 3.57
CA SER A 202 -7.66 -18.37 4.89
C SER A 202 -6.51 -18.96 5.73
N ASP A 203 -5.56 -19.62 5.06
CA ASP A 203 -4.33 -20.16 5.64
C ASP A 203 -3.16 -19.17 5.54
N GLY A 204 -3.03 -18.30 6.54
CA GLY A 204 -1.83 -17.46 6.74
C GLY A 204 -2.04 -15.94 6.67
N GLY A 205 -3.24 -15.47 6.33
CA GLY A 205 -3.61 -14.06 6.43
C GLY A 205 -2.76 -13.11 5.56
N PHE A 206 -2.57 -11.87 6.02
CA PHE A 206 -1.91 -10.80 5.25
C PHE A 206 -0.46 -11.10 4.85
N ALA A 207 0.28 -11.85 5.66
CA ALA A 207 1.66 -12.24 5.34
C ALA A 207 1.74 -13.27 4.21
N ALA A 208 0.66 -14.01 3.95
CA ALA A 208 0.57 -15.04 2.93
C ALA A 208 -0.07 -14.56 1.62
N ARG A 209 -0.40 -13.26 1.50
CA ARG A 209 -1.01 -12.66 0.30
C ARG A 209 -0.16 -12.96 -0.94
N PRO A 210 -0.71 -13.66 -1.96
CA PRO A 210 0.00 -13.88 -3.21
C PRO A 210 0.21 -12.53 -3.92
N SER A 211 1.46 -12.18 -4.22
CA SER A 211 1.77 -10.90 -4.88
C SER A 211 1.15 -10.78 -6.29
N ASN A 212 0.82 -11.91 -6.92
CA ASN A 212 0.11 -11.98 -8.19
C ASN A 212 -1.41 -11.78 -8.08
N SER A 213 -1.95 -11.56 -6.89
CA SER A 213 -3.37 -11.27 -6.66
C SER A 213 -3.72 -9.78 -6.61
N PHE A 214 -2.72 -8.92 -6.48
CA PHE A 214 -2.91 -7.48 -6.40
C PHE A 214 -3.38 -6.94 -7.75
N HIS A 215 -4.49 -6.22 -7.76
CA HIS A 215 -5.06 -5.56 -8.92
C HIS A 215 -5.85 -4.31 -8.51
N ILE A 216 -6.05 -3.42 -9.47
CA ILE A 216 -6.75 -2.16 -9.28
C ILE A 216 -8.11 -2.24 -9.95
N ARG A 217 -9.16 -1.72 -9.30
CA ARG A 217 -10.48 -1.58 -9.91
C ARG A 217 -10.84 -0.11 -10.02
N VAL A 218 -11.13 0.35 -11.24
CA VAL A 218 -11.62 1.71 -11.51
C VAL A 218 -13.09 1.65 -11.91
N SER A 219 -13.96 2.34 -11.19
CA SER A 219 -15.42 2.30 -11.35
C SER A 219 -15.99 3.69 -11.64
N LYS A 220 -17.16 3.74 -12.27
CA LYS A 220 -17.88 4.98 -12.57
C LYS A 220 -19.38 4.85 -12.23
N SER A 221 -19.94 5.82 -11.53
CA SER A 221 -21.35 5.86 -11.13
C SER A 221 -21.89 7.30 -11.14
N SER A 222 -23.20 7.48 -11.21
CA SER A 222 -23.85 8.79 -11.01
C SER A 222 -24.04 9.17 -9.54
N THR A 223 -23.80 8.23 -8.63
CA THR A 223 -23.86 8.43 -7.17
C THR A 223 -22.67 7.71 -6.51
N VAL A 224 -22.17 8.24 -5.41
CA VAL A 224 -21.05 7.63 -4.69
C VAL A 224 -21.44 6.26 -4.11
N GLU A 225 -22.65 6.09 -3.59
CA GLU A 225 -23.12 4.83 -3.02
C GLU A 225 -23.29 3.73 -4.09
N GLY A 226 -23.56 4.14 -5.33
CA GLY A 226 -23.68 3.27 -6.50
C GLY A 226 -22.35 2.67 -6.97
N LEU A 227 -21.21 3.23 -6.55
CA LEU A 227 -19.88 2.74 -6.94
C LEU A 227 -19.65 1.26 -6.58
N SER A 228 -20.28 0.76 -5.51
CA SER A 228 -20.14 -0.64 -5.06
C SER A 228 -20.58 -1.67 -6.13
N ASN A 229 -21.56 -1.29 -6.96
CA ASN A 229 -22.18 -2.17 -7.96
C ASN A 229 -21.95 -1.66 -9.39
N ALA A 230 -21.18 -0.59 -9.55
CA ALA A 230 -20.92 0.02 -10.83
C ALA A 230 -20.07 -0.91 -11.72
N PRO A 231 -20.22 -0.82 -13.06
CA PRO A 231 -19.23 -1.35 -13.98
C PRO A 231 -17.84 -0.83 -13.61
N ALA A 232 -16.85 -1.72 -13.73
CA ALA A 232 -15.48 -1.43 -13.36
C ALA A 232 -14.51 -2.01 -14.38
N GLN A 233 -13.39 -1.32 -14.54
CA GLN A 233 -12.22 -1.88 -15.20
C GLN A 233 -11.29 -2.50 -14.16
N VAL A 234 -10.77 -3.68 -14.47
CA VAL A 234 -9.74 -4.38 -13.68
C VAL A 234 -8.39 -4.17 -14.35
N LEU A 235 -7.46 -3.56 -13.62
CA LEU A 235 -6.13 -3.21 -14.09
C LEU A 235 -5.08 -4.02 -13.32
N GLY A 236 -4.13 -4.61 -14.05
CA GLY A 236 -3.06 -5.42 -13.48
C GLY A 236 -1.70 -4.74 -13.56
N GLY A 237 -0.80 -5.12 -12.66
CA GLY A 237 0.64 -4.82 -12.75
C GLY A 237 1.42 -5.96 -13.41
N GLY A 238 2.75 -5.85 -13.38
CA GLY A 238 3.65 -6.81 -14.02
C GLY A 238 3.54 -8.26 -13.50
N MET A 239 3.10 -8.44 -12.25
CA MET A 239 2.91 -9.75 -11.62
C MET A 239 1.47 -10.23 -11.56
N THR A 240 0.48 -9.37 -11.82
CA THR A 240 -0.93 -9.73 -11.64
C THR A 240 -1.27 -10.90 -12.56
N ALA A 241 -1.80 -11.98 -11.99
CA ALA A 241 -2.14 -13.16 -12.77
C ALA A 241 -3.35 -12.88 -13.66
N THR A 242 -3.34 -13.37 -14.90
CA THR A 242 -4.42 -13.12 -15.88
C THR A 242 -5.76 -13.71 -15.46
N GLN A 243 -5.76 -14.72 -14.59
CA GLN A 243 -6.95 -15.34 -14.01
C GLN A 243 -7.77 -14.38 -13.14
N TRP A 244 -7.21 -13.23 -12.75
CA TRP A 244 -7.94 -12.14 -12.11
C TRP A 244 -8.79 -11.32 -13.08
N ASN A 245 -8.94 -11.75 -14.33
CA ASN A 245 -9.76 -11.11 -15.37
C ASN A 245 -9.37 -9.65 -15.62
N VAL A 246 -8.07 -9.39 -15.65
CA VAL A 246 -7.51 -8.07 -15.93
C VAL A 246 -7.89 -7.63 -17.35
N ASN A 247 -8.57 -6.48 -17.47
CA ASN A 247 -8.87 -5.84 -18.76
C ASN A 247 -7.61 -5.32 -19.45
N GLN A 248 -6.71 -4.71 -18.66
CA GLN A 248 -5.46 -4.15 -19.16
C GLN A 248 -4.34 -4.29 -18.12
N THR A 249 -3.18 -4.78 -18.56
CA THR A 249 -1.96 -4.78 -17.76
C THR A 249 -1.21 -3.47 -18.00
N LEU A 250 -1.02 -2.69 -16.95
CA LEU A 250 -0.31 -1.42 -16.99
C LEU A 250 1.15 -1.64 -16.56
N VAL A 251 2.09 -1.46 -17.49
CA VAL A 251 3.52 -1.58 -17.23
C VAL A 251 4.20 -0.32 -17.75
N PRO A 252 4.85 0.48 -16.89
CA PRO A 252 5.58 1.67 -17.32
C PRO A 252 6.63 1.31 -18.36
N SER A 253 6.80 2.15 -19.38
CA SER A 253 7.77 1.88 -20.44
C SER A 253 9.22 2.01 -19.96
N ASP A 254 9.44 2.86 -18.95
CA ASP A 254 10.72 3.23 -18.35
C ASP A 254 11.13 2.35 -17.15
N ILE A 255 10.27 1.48 -16.66
CA ILE A 255 10.66 0.50 -15.64
C ILE A 255 11.64 -0.51 -16.27
N GLY A 256 12.70 -0.86 -15.53
CA GLY A 256 13.76 -1.75 -16.02
C GLY A 256 13.20 -3.09 -16.52
N ALA A 257 13.79 -3.66 -17.57
CA ALA A 257 13.27 -4.88 -18.20
C ALA A 257 13.09 -6.05 -17.23
N PHE A 258 13.99 -6.19 -16.25
CA PHE A 258 13.91 -7.20 -15.20
C PHE A 258 12.79 -6.96 -14.18
N ASP A 259 12.31 -5.74 -14.08
CA ASP A 259 11.38 -5.28 -13.05
C ASP A 259 9.95 -5.35 -13.55
N LYS A 260 9.75 -5.32 -14.88
CA LYS A 260 8.44 -5.43 -15.55
C LYS A 260 7.59 -6.62 -15.12
N LYS A 261 8.18 -7.66 -14.52
CA LYS A 261 7.49 -8.86 -14.04
C LYS A 261 7.62 -9.09 -12.53
N SER A 262 8.07 -8.09 -11.78
CA SER A 262 8.36 -8.22 -10.35
C SER A 262 7.75 -7.11 -9.50
N PHE A 263 6.71 -6.44 -10.00
CA PHE A 263 5.98 -5.42 -9.25
C PHE A 263 4.47 -5.64 -9.33
N PHE A 264 3.77 -5.09 -8.34
CA PHE A 264 2.32 -4.90 -8.38
C PHE A 264 1.98 -3.44 -8.11
N TRP A 265 0.77 -3.04 -8.49
CA TRP A 265 0.26 -1.70 -8.21
C TRP A 265 -0.32 -1.60 -6.81
N ASN A 266 -0.05 -0.48 -6.16
CA ASN A 266 -0.57 -0.13 -4.86
C ASN A 266 -0.91 1.37 -4.80
N GLU A 267 -1.61 1.78 -3.74
CA GLU A 267 -1.87 3.18 -3.39
C GLU A 267 -2.45 4.01 -4.55
N PRO A 268 -3.61 3.64 -5.13
CA PRO A 268 -4.13 4.34 -6.30
C PRO A 268 -4.81 5.67 -5.94
N SER A 269 -4.63 6.69 -6.79
CA SER A 269 -5.36 7.97 -6.73
C SER A 269 -5.84 8.38 -8.12
N LEU A 270 -7.00 9.01 -8.19
CA LEU A 270 -7.55 9.58 -9.42
C LEU A 270 -7.45 11.10 -9.42
N TYR A 271 -7.37 11.67 -10.62
CA TYR A 271 -7.54 13.10 -10.87
C TYR A 271 -8.15 13.31 -12.25
N TYR A 272 -8.97 14.34 -12.44
CA TYR A 272 -9.61 14.61 -13.73
C TYR A 272 -9.34 16.04 -14.15
N GLU A 273 -8.85 16.21 -15.38
CA GLU A 273 -8.59 17.53 -15.95
C GLU A 273 -8.63 17.47 -17.48
N ASN A 274 -9.24 18.49 -18.10
CA ASN A 274 -9.26 18.69 -19.55
C ASN A 274 -9.71 17.44 -20.33
N GLY A 275 -10.75 16.76 -19.84
CA GLY A 275 -11.28 15.56 -20.52
C GLY A 275 -10.53 14.26 -20.24
N THR A 276 -9.45 14.31 -19.46
CA THR A 276 -8.60 13.14 -19.16
C THR A 276 -8.76 12.74 -17.70
N LEU A 277 -9.04 11.45 -17.48
CA LEU A 277 -8.95 10.83 -16.17
C LEU A 277 -7.53 10.27 -16.01
N TYR A 278 -6.83 10.80 -15.02
CA TYR A 278 -5.50 10.35 -14.62
C TYR A 278 -5.60 9.37 -13.45
N LEU A 279 -4.76 8.35 -13.49
CA LEU A 279 -4.57 7.35 -12.44
C LEU A 279 -3.10 7.38 -12.01
N THR A 280 -2.87 7.78 -10.77
CA THR A 280 -1.57 7.75 -10.10
C THR A 280 -1.51 6.50 -9.25
N MET A 281 -0.41 5.74 -9.32
CA MET A 281 -0.21 4.53 -8.53
C MET A 281 1.25 4.36 -8.13
N VAL A 282 1.49 3.64 -7.05
CA VAL A 282 2.83 3.27 -6.60
C VAL A 282 3.16 1.86 -7.09
N ALA A 283 4.28 1.70 -7.79
CA ALA A 283 4.80 0.38 -8.13
C ALA A 283 5.58 -0.18 -6.94
N PHE A 284 5.11 -1.28 -6.36
CA PHE A 284 5.81 -1.98 -5.28
C PHE A 284 6.59 -3.16 -5.87
N ASN A 285 7.92 -3.06 -5.91
CA ASN A 285 8.76 -4.14 -6.37
C ASN A 285 8.90 -5.21 -5.27
N VAL A 286 8.67 -6.48 -5.61
CA VAL A 286 8.82 -7.60 -4.65
C VAL A 286 10.20 -8.24 -4.71
N ARG A 287 10.95 -8.01 -5.79
CA ARG A 287 12.28 -8.58 -5.93
C ARG A 287 13.21 -7.79 -5.03
N ASN A 288 13.71 -8.43 -3.98
CA ASN A 288 14.54 -7.79 -2.94
C ASN A 288 13.81 -6.63 -2.26
N ARG A 289 12.83 -6.95 -1.41
CA ARG A 289 11.97 -5.96 -0.72
C ARG A 289 12.69 -4.85 0.03
N SER A 290 13.94 -5.05 0.44
CA SER A 290 14.76 -4.02 1.08
C SER A 290 15.35 -3.00 0.11
N ASP A 291 15.36 -3.28 -1.19
CA ASP A 291 15.77 -2.35 -2.25
C ASP A 291 14.55 -1.60 -2.79
N ILE A 292 14.13 -0.60 -2.02
CA ILE A 292 12.95 0.21 -2.32
C ILE A 292 13.24 1.36 -3.29
N THR A 293 14.50 1.50 -3.74
CA THR A 293 14.90 2.49 -4.76
C THR A 293 14.25 2.24 -6.12
N ARG A 294 13.74 1.02 -6.31
CA ARG A 294 13.05 0.56 -7.53
C ARG A 294 11.55 0.81 -7.52
N ASP A 295 11.02 1.30 -6.40
CA ASP A 295 9.64 1.73 -6.32
C ASP A 295 9.51 3.15 -6.93
N GLY A 296 8.29 3.53 -7.29
CA GLY A 296 8.04 4.83 -7.89
C GLY A 296 6.56 5.13 -8.04
N VAL A 297 6.25 6.42 -8.15
CA VAL A 297 4.91 6.94 -8.40
C VAL A 297 4.76 7.15 -9.90
N TYR A 298 3.78 6.48 -10.50
CA TYR A 298 3.57 6.47 -11.95
C TYR A 298 2.18 6.98 -12.30
N VAL A 299 2.07 7.66 -13.45
CA VAL A 299 0.82 8.23 -13.94
C VAL A 299 0.40 7.58 -15.25
N PHE A 300 -0.88 7.23 -15.32
CA PHE A 300 -1.56 6.79 -16.52
C PHE A 300 -2.73 7.73 -16.81
N GLY A 301 -3.12 7.87 -18.07
CA GLY A 301 -4.26 8.69 -18.48
C GLY A 301 -5.18 7.96 -19.45
N THR A 302 -6.48 8.19 -19.32
CA THR A 302 -7.51 7.70 -20.22
C THR A 302 -8.62 8.74 -20.45
N LYS A 303 -9.47 8.52 -21.45
CA LYS A 303 -10.72 9.26 -21.62
C LYS A 303 -11.86 8.43 -21.03
N PRO A 304 -12.60 8.93 -20.02
CA PRO A 304 -13.58 8.12 -19.29
C PRO A 304 -14.94 7.97 -20.01
N ASP A 305 -14.92 7.80 -21.33
CA ASP A 305 -16.12 7.70 -22.18
C ASP A 305 -16.70 6.29 -22.17
N GLY A 306 -18.03 6.15 -22.11
CA GLY A 306 -18.70 4.85 -22.15
C GLY A 306 -18.46 3.96 -20.92
N ASP A 307 -18.44 2.64 -21.11
CA ASP A 307 -18.26 1.64 -20.05
C ASP A 307 -16.78 1.56 -19.61
N PRO A 308 -16.47 1.62 -18.30
CA PRO A 308 -15.11 1.49 -17.77
C PRO A 308 -14.30 0.31 -18.32
N SER A 309 -14.92 -0.84 -18.54
CA SER A 309 -14.26 -2.05 -19.06
C SER A 309 -13.63 -1.86 -20.46
N THR A 310 -14.03 -0.81 -21.18
CA THR A 310 -13.58 -0.49 -22.54
C THR A 310 -12.51 0.61 -22.59
N TRP A 311 -12.21 1.27 -21.47
CA TRP A 311 -11.23 2.35 -21.43
C TRP A 311 -9.83 1.83 -21.75
N ASN A 312 -9.04 2.66 -22.41
CA ASN A 312 -7.65 2.34 -22.72
C ASN A 312 -6.74 3.33 -22.01
N TRP A 313 -5.93 2.84 -21.08
CA TRP A 313 -4.99 3.65 -20.31
C TRP A 313 -3.66 3.76 -21.05
N SER A 314 -3.12 4.97 -21.09
CA SER A 314 -1.81 5.27 -21.66
C SER A 314 -0.85 5.68 -20.56
N TYR A 315 0.39 5.21 -20.64
CA TYR A 315 1.45 5.64 -19.73
C TYR A 315 1.80 7.11 -20.00
N LYS A 316 1.80 7.95 -18.96
CA LYS A 316 2.14 9.37 -19.06
C LYS A 316 3.56 9.66 -18.59
N GLY A 317 4.05 8.93 -17.59
CA GLY A 317 5.39 9.15 -17.04
C GLY A 317 5.49 8.78 -15.56
N LYS A 318 6.70 8.88 -15.03
CA LYS A 318 7.02 8.73 -13.62
C LYS A 318 6.91 10.11 -12.97
N LEU A 319 6.04 10.24 -11.98
CA LEU A 319 5.83 11.49 -11.25
C LEU A 319 6.89 11.72 -10.18
N ALA A 320 7.29 10.66 -9.46
CA ALA A 320 8.28 10.74 -8.39
C ALA A 320 8.96 9.38 -8.13
N GLY A 321 10.15 9.41 -7.53
CA GLY A 321 10.89 8.22 -7.10
C GLY A 321 11.74 8.45 -5.86
N SER A 322 12.81 7.66 -5.73
CA SER A 322 13.73 7.70 -4.58
C SER A 322 14.43 9.03 -4.41
N ASN A 323 14.68 9.78 -5.49
CA ASN A 323 15.33 11.09 -5.42
C ASN A 323 14.43 12.08 -4.69
N GLU A 324 13.18 12.20 -5.12
CA GLU A 324 12.18 13.05 -4.45
C GLU A 324 11.94 12.61 -3.01
N ALA A 325 11.86 11.29 -2.75
CA ALA A 325 11.72 10.77 -1.39
C ALA A 325 12.88 11.18 -0.48
N SER A 326 14.12 11.15 -1.01
CA SER A 326 15.32 11.51 -0.24
C SER A 326 15.36 12.97 0.18
N GLU A 327 14.84 13.89 -0.65
CA GLU A 327 14.67 15.30 -0.29
C GLU A 327 13.68 15.51 0.86
N LEU A 328 12.81 14.53 1.10
CA LEU A 328 11.78 14.54 2.13
C LEU A 328 12.15 13.71 3.36
N GLY A 329 13.37 13.16 3.39
CA GLY A 329 13.86 12.35 4.51
C GLY A 329 13.36 10.91 4.53
N GLY A 330 12.93 10.38 3.38
CA GLY A 330 12.59 8.96 3.19
C GLY A 330 13.36 8.34 2.03
N GLN A 331 13.06 7.08 1.73
CA GLN A 331 13.64 6.34 0.59
C GLN A 331 12.62 6.07 -0.53
N ARG A 332 11.34 6.18 -0.20
CA ARG A 332 10.21 5.99 -1.12
C ARG A 332 9.03 6.90 -0.73
N LEU A 333 8.13 7.12 -1.69
CA LEU A 333 6.84 7.80 -1.50
C LEU A 333 5.68 6.82 -1.67
N THR A 334 4.71 6.84 -0.74
CA THR A 334 3.51 5.99 -0.75
C THR A 334 2.23 6.77 -0.44
N GLN A 335 1.08 6.09 -0.45
CA GLN A 335 -0.22 6.63 -0.03
C GLN A 335 -0.54 7.97 -0.69
N VAL A 336 -0.49 7.95 -2.03
CA VAL A 336 -0.67 9.15 -2.84
C VAL A 336 -2.15 9.54 -2.87
N ASP A 337 -2.42 10.83 -2.70
CA ASP A 337 -3.72 11.46 -2.95
C ASP A 337 -3.49 12.71 -3.82
N ILE A 338 -4.24 12.85 -4.92
CA ILE A 338 -4.16 14.02 -5.80
C ILE A 338 -5.38 14.91 -5.57
N ALA A 339 -5.14 16.15 -5.15
CA ALA A 339 -6.18 17.12 -4.82
C ALA A 339 -5.77 18.54 -5.21
N ARG A 340 -6.73 19.48 -5.22
CA ARG A 340 -6.42 20.90 -5.38
C ARG A 340 -6.18 21.53 -4.01
N GLY A 341 -5.15 22.36 -3.90
CA GLY A 341 -4.90 23.23 -2.75
C GLY A 341 -5.89 24.40 -2.68
N VAL A 342 -5.88 25.14 -1.57
CA VAL A 342 -6.77 26.30 -1.38
C VAL A 342 -6.59 27.40 -2.42
N ASN A 343 -5.39 27.52 -3.00
CA ASN A 343 -5.08 28.51 -4.05
C ASN A 343 -5.21 27.92 -5.47
N GLY A 344 -5.79 26.71 -5.61
CA GLY A 344 -6.04 26.06 -6.89
C GLY A 344 -4.82 25.34 -7.49
N GLN A 345 -3.66 25.35 -6.83
CA GLN A 345 -2.51 24.53 -7.24
C GLN A 345 -2.86 23.04 -7.16
N LEU A 346 -2.29 22.22 -8.05
CA LEU A 346 -2.45 20.78 -7.98
C LEU A 346 -1.45 20.23 -6.97
N LEU A 347 -1.93 19.42 -6.03
CA LEU A 347 -1.13 18.84 -4.97
C LEU A 347 -1.10 17.31 -5.08
N MET A 348 0.07 16.74 -4.83
CA MET A 348 0.24 15.34 -4.46
C MET A 348 0.51 15.30 -2.95
N ILE A 349 -0.42 14.71 -2.22
CA ILE A 349 -0.26 14.41 -0.81
C ILE A 349 0.24 12.97 -0.70
N THR A 350 1.33 12.76 0.00
CA THR A 350 2.02 11.46 0.02
C THR A 350 2.75 11.25 1.33
N SER A 351 3.07 9.99 1.65
CA SER A 351 3.87 9.62 2.81
C SER A 351 5.28 9.18 2.39
N PRO A 352 6.34 9.91 2.80
CA PRO A 352 7.69 9.39 2.75
C PRO A 352 7.84 8.20 3.71
N ASP A 353 8.52 7.14 3.28
CA ASP A 353 8.80 5.97 4.11
C ASP A 353 10.18 5.35 3.84
N ASP A 354 10.62 4.53 4.80
CA ASP A 354 11.84 3.72 4.74
C ASP A 354 11.53 2.24 4.96
N TRP A 355 12.43 1.36 4.52
CA TRP A 355 12.38 -0.06 4.91
C TRP A 355 13.00 -0.28 6.29
N SER A 356 12.23 -0.84 7.23
CA SER A 356 12.76 -1.31 8.51
C SER A 356 13.11 -2.79 8.44
N SER A 357 14.41 -3.11 8.48
CA SER A 357 14.88 -4.50 8.54
C SER A 357 14.48 -5.22 9.83
N THR A 358 14.40 -4.49 10.94
CA THR A 358 13.99 -5.00 12.27
C THR A 358 12.58 -5.56 12.24
N PHE A 359 11.64 -4.85 11.62
CA PHE A 359 10.23 -5.26 11.55
C PHE A 359 9.87 -5.97 10.24
N SER A 360 10.77 -5.95 9.24
CA SER A 360 10.49 -6.38 7.88
C SER A 360 9.25 -5.69 7.30
N ASP A 361 9.13 -4.39 7.54
CA ASP A 361 7.98 -3.56 7.18
C ASP A 361 8.43 -2.10 6.96
N TYR A 362 7.52 -1.24 6.53
CA TYR A 362 7.80 0.16 6.22
C TYR A 362 7.60 1.07 7.44
N ASN A 363 8.57 1.97 7.63
CA ASN A 363 8.54 3.03 8.63
C ASN A 363 8.15 4.35 7.96
N HIS A 364 6.91 4.80 8.17
CA HIS A 364 6.38 6.01 7.55
C HIS A 364 6.69 7.26 8.37
N LYS A 365 6.87 8.39 7.70
CA LYS A 365 7.32 9.65 8.31
C LYS A 365 6.21 10.70 8.44
N GLY A 366 4.94 10.29 8.34
CA GLY A 366 3.81 11.20 8.23
C GLY A 366 3.45 11.49 6.78
N CYS A 367 3.00 12.71 6.49
CA CYS A 367 2.57 13.12 5.15
C CYS A 367 3.17 14.47 4.75
N VAL A 368 3.32 14.66 3.45
CA VAL A 368 3.72 15.93 2.83
C VAL A 368 2.79 16.27 1.68
N ALA A 369 2.48 17.55 1.49
CA ALA A 369 1.78 18.05 0.31
C ALA A 369 2.78 18.71 -0.63
N LEU A 370 2.95 18.15 -1.82
CA LEU A 370 3.88 18.59 -2.85
C LEU A 370 3.11 19.17 -4.02
N GLU A 371 3.58 20.27 -4.61
CA GLU A 371 2.95 20.78 -5.81
C GLU A 371 3.29 19.92 -7.04
N VAL A 372 2.28 19.66 -7.86
CA VAL A 372 2.38 18.92 -9.12
C VAL A 372 2.37 19.94 -10.25
N ALA A 373 3.44 19.97 -11.04
CA ALA A 373 3.55 20.87 -12.18
C ALA A 373 2.69 20.40 -13.36
N SER A 374 2.61 19.08 -13.60
CA SER A 374 1.78 18.51 -14.67
C SER A 374 1.49 17.03 -14.44
N MET A 375 0.30 16.59 -14.83
CA MET A 375 -0.09 15.17 -14.92
C MET A 375 0.05 14.61 -16.34
N GLU A 376 -0.02 15.46 -17.36
CA GLU A 376 0.13 15.04 -18.76
C GLU A 376 1.60 14.78 -19.11
N GLN A 377 2.51 15.58 -18.54
CA GLN A 377 3.95 15.34 -18.49
C GLN A 377 4.35 15.24 -17.01
N PRO A 378 4.17 14.07 -16.38
CA PRO A 378 4.30 13.90 -14.93
C PRO A 378 5.56 14.55 -14.36
N ALA A 379 5.37 15.58 -13.55
CA ALA A 379 6.44 16.31 -12.89
C ALA A 379 5.94 16.98 -11.60
N LEU A 380 6.75 16.95 -10.56
CA LEU A 380 6.57 17.78 -9.37
C LEU A 380 7.15 19.17 -9.61
N ALA A 381 6.52 20.19 -9.02
CA ALA A 381 7.03 21.55 -9.10
C ALA A 381 8.31 21.70 -8.27
N ARG A 382 9.20 22.56 -8.79
CA ARG A 382 10.52 22.82 -8.24
C ARG A 382 10.68 24.33 -8.06
N ASP A 383 11.31 24.77 -6.97
CA ASP A 383 11.59 26.18 -6.71
C ASP A 383 12.81 26.70 -7.52
N GLU A 384 13.20 27.95 -7.30
CA GLU A 384 14.36 28.57 -7.97
C GLU A 384 15.71 27.88 -7.65
N ASN A 385 15.77 27.11 -6.56
CA ASN A 385 16.95 26.33 -6.16
C ASN A 385 16.88 24.87 -6.66
N GLY A 386 15.83 24.49 -7.38
CA GLY A 386 15.59 23.12 -7.83
C GLY A 386 15.10 22.18 -6.72
N GLN A 387 14.63 22.69 -5.59
CA GLN A 387 14.07 21.90 -4.49
C GLN A 387 12.57 21.67 -4.72
N LEU A 388 12.02 20.59 -4.17
CA LEU A 388 10.57 20.36 -4.20
C LEU A 388 9.79 21.51 -3.55
N VAL A 389 8.72 21.97 -4.20
CA VAL A 389 7.78 22.93 -3.61
C VAL A 389 6.85 22.19 -2.64
N VAL A 390 7.09 22.37 -1.35
CA VAL A 390 6.32 21.74 -0.26
C VAL A 390 5.35 22.75 0.35
N HIS A 391 4.06 22.43 0.34
CA HIS A 391 3.00 23.29 0.87
C HIS A 391 2.62 22.97 2.32
N ALA A 392 2.78 21.72 2.74
CA ALA A 392 2.41 21.28 4.09
C ALA A 392 3.17 20.03 4.52
N ARG A 393 3.33 19.87 5.84
CA ARG A 393 3.82 18.63 6.49
C ARG A 393 2.97 18.26 7.70
N VAL A 394 2.68 16.97 7.82
CA VAL A 394 1.96 16.39 8.95
C VAL A 394 2.81 15.27 9.53
N THR A 395 3.08 15.30 10.83
CA THR A 395 3.87 14.28 11.54
C THR A 395 3.13 13.70 12.75
N ASP A 396 3.69 12.65 13.34
CA ASP A 396 3.28 12.09 14.62
C ASP A 396 4.55 11.66 15.37
N SER A 397 5.12 12.56 16.18
CA SER A 397 6.36 12.27 16.91
C SER A 397 6.20 11.20 18.00
N THR A 398 4.97 10.83 18.33
CA THR A 398 4.64 9.74 19.26
C THR A 398 4.31 8.42 18.57
N ALA A 399 4.35 8.38 17.23
CA ALA A 399 4.16 7.14 16.50
C ALA A 399 5.22 6.10 16.90
N ASN A 400 4.84 4.83 16.83
CA ASN A 400 5.79 3.76 17.05
C ASN A 400 6.79 3.66 15.88
N ALA A 401 7.69 2.67 15.91
CA ALA A 401 8.75 2.53 14.92
C ALA A 401 8.30 2.27 13.47
N LEU A 402 7.01 1.98 13.21
CA LEU A 402 6.42 1.84 11.87
C LEU A 402 5.68 3.10 11.39
N GLY A 403 5.58 4.11 12.27
CA GLY A 403 5.08 5.43 11.93
C GLY A 403 3.58 5.51 11.63
N SER A 404 3.12 6.75 11.55
CA SER A 404 1.79 7.14 11.06
C SER A 404 1.89 7.64 9.62
N ALA A 405 0.80 7.55 8.85
CA ALA A 405 0.85 7.68 7.40
C ALA A 405 -0.54 7.97 6.82
N ALA A 406 -0.70 7.89 5.49
CA ALA A 406 -1.94 8.07 4.74
C ALA A 406 -2.69 9.38 5.04
N CYS A 407 -2.72 10.25 4.04
CA CYS A 407 -3.47 11.48 4.12
C CYS A 407 -4.38 11.69 2.93
N SER A 408 -5.46 12.41 3.14
CA SER A 408 -6.30 12.91 2.07
C SER A 408 -6.82 14.30 2.37
N TYR A 409 -7.17 15.03 1.33
CA TYR A 409 -7.55 16.43 1.43
C TYR A 409 -8.62 16.80 0.41
N ASP A 410 -9.50 17.69 0.85
CA ASP A 410 -10.38 18.49 0.01
C ASP A 410 -10.40 19.90 0.60
N PRO A 411 -10.24 20.97 -0.21
CA PRO A 411 -10.18 22.33 0.31
C PRO A 411 -11.48 22.81 0.97
N SER A 412 -12.59 22.10 0.78
CA SER A 412 -13.86 22.37 1.46
C SER A 412 -13.95 21.72 2.84
N ASN A 413 -13.04 20.82 3.18
CA ASN A 413 -12.99 20.22 4.51
C ASN A 413 -12.37 21.21 5.51
N SER A 414 -13.18 21.72 6.43
CA SER A 414 -12.72 22.60 7.50
C SER A 414 -11.71 21.94 8.45
N GLY A 415 -11.64 20.60 8.46
CA GLY A 415 -10.64 19.83 9.19
C GLY A 415 -9.23 19.81 8.56
N GLY A 416 -9.03 20.44 7.39
CA GLY A 416 -7.76 20.45 6.68
C GLY A 416 -7.39 19.08 6.11
N ILE A 417 -6.09 18.77 6.07
CA ILE A 417 -5.61 17.42 5.73
C ILE A 417 -6.14 16.43 6.77
N LEU A 418 -6.73 15.33 6.32
CA LEU A 418 -7.04 14.17 7.14
C LEU A 418 -5.81 13.26 7.21
N PHE A 419 -5.44 12.80 8.40
CA PHE A 419 -4.23 12.02 8.64
C PHE A 419 -4.52 10.74 9.41
N THR A 420 -3.99 9.60 8.96
CA THR A 420 -4.14 8.33 9.69
C THR A 420 -3.04 8.16 10.71
N ARG A 421 -3.40 8.32 11.99
CA ARG A 421 -2.53 7.86 13.09
C ARG A 421 -2.74 6.37 13.30
N ARG A 422 -1.64 5.63 13.44
CA ARG A 422 -1.72 4.18 13.66
C ARG A 422 -0.70 3.68 14.67
N ASN A 423 -1.09 2.65 15.39
CA ASN A 423 -0.20 1.83 16.18
C ASN A 423 -0.17 0.44 15.55
N LYS A 424 0.92 0.17 14.82
CA LYS A 424 1.13 -1.07 14.06
C LYS A 424 2.26 -1.89 14.68
N THR A 425 2.00 -3.16 14.94
CA THR A 425 3.01 -4.14 15.32
C THR A 425 3.01 -5.29 14.30
N GLN A 426 3.78 -6.34 14.54
CA GLN A 426 3.75 -7.52 13.69
C GLN A 426 2.39 -8.24 13.68
N THR A 427 1.60 -8.09 14.75
CA THR A 427 0.35 -8.83 14.95
C THR A 427 -0.88 -7.95 15.16
N GLU A 428 -0.70 -6.64 15.27
CA GLU A 428 -1.74 -5.69 15.64
C GLU A 428 -1.68 -4.45 14.74
N LEU A 429 -2.85 -3.88 14.46
CA LEU A 429 -3.01 -2.59 13.80
C LEU A 429 -4.24 -1.90 14.40
N THR A 430 -4.01 -0.81 15.10
CA THR A 430 -5.08 0.12 15.46
C THR A 430 -4.88 1.43 14.72
N ALA A 431 -5.94 1.96 14.14
CA ALA A 431 -5.88 3.20 13.37
C ALA A 431 -7.02 4.17 13.74
N GLY A 432 -6.77 5.46 13.52
CA GLY A 432 -7.77 6.51 13.57
C GLY A 432 -7.43 7.60 12.56
N ILE A 433 -8.46 8.24 12.00
CA ILE A 433 -8.31 9.38 11.11
C ILE A 433 -8.41 10.66 11.96
N TRP A 434 -7.50 11.60 11.74
CA TRP A 434 -7.37 12.82 12.51
C TRP A 434 -7.45 14.05 11.61
N LYS A 435 -8.18 15.07 12.06
CA LYS A 435 -8.17 16.40 11.46
C LYS A 435 -6.92 17.13 11.91
N THR A 436 -6.18 17.67 10.95
CA THR A 436 -4.94 18.41 11.22
C THR A 436 -5.15 19.92 11.25
N PHE A 437 -6.28 20.40 10.71
CA PHE A 437 -6.59 21.81 10.48
C PHE A 437 -5.61 22.53 9.53
N LEU A 438 -4.71 21.77 8.90
CA LEU A 438 -3.72 22.29 7.97
C LEU A 438 -4.29 22.33 6.55
N ASN A 439 -4.26 23.49 5.93
CA ASN A 439 -4.87 23.77 4.63
C ASN A 439 -3.81 24.26 3.62
N PRO A 440 -3.20 23.34 2.84
CA PRO A 440 -2.18 23.68 1.85
C PRO A 440 -2.71 24.40 0.62
#